data_AF-A0AA36J6J1-F1
#
_entry.id   AF-A0AA36J6J1-F1
#
_cell.length_a   1.000
_cell.length_b   1.000
_cell.length_c   1.000
_cell.angle_alpha   90.00
_cell.angle_beta   90.00
_cell.angle_gamma   90.00
#
_symmetry.space_group_name_H-M   'P 1'
#
loop_
_entity.id
_entity.type
_entity.pdbx_description
1 polymer ?
#
loop_
_entity_poly.entity_id
_entity_poly.type
_entity_poly.pdbx_seq_one_letter_code
_entity_poly.pdbx_strand_id
1 'polypeptide(L)'
;MVYKGFTASDIQMAIGISCSETLGNRAGLHPLVLRFTHNASPHQYVIKTKPLECFKWTHICVCVDHFVLSLTVNGELTWAEEIIAEIPLMCSYGTSDLCVGCPGWEFDRANNPHAWVYCVNIYGFKSLEPNEALFNKRREELMAWRSTHEEFDETELGRSGIDQLPNPLKMPVTTRATFDTRQVVAARQGVEVLCELLSGGSEAQRRAAVFALRNLADPAVTSGLRGSPAAN
;
A
#
# COMPACT_ATOMS: atom_id res chain seq x y z
N MET A 1 -2.33 -5.50 -4.40
CA MET A 1 -2.34 -5.39 -2.93
C MET A 1 -3.78 -5.29 -2.47
N VAL A 2 -4.15 -6.02 -1.42
CA VAL A 2 -5.50 -6.07 -0.86
C VAL A 2 -5.41 -5.90 0.65
N TYR A 3 -6.27 -5.03 1.19
CA TYR A 3 -6.51 -4.83 2.61
C TYR A 3 -7.92 -5.31 2.93
N LYS A 4 -8.01 -6.33 3.79
CA LYS A 4 -9.25 -7.03 4.15
C LYS A 4 -10.16 -6.15 5.01
N GLY A 5 -11.47 -6.33 4.85
CA GLY A 5 -12.52 -5.68 5.63
C GLY A 5 -13.12 -6.54 6.74
N PHE A 6 -14.33 -6.18 7.17
CA PHE A 6 -14.99 -6.74 8.36
C PHE A 6 -15.34 -8.22 8.24
N THR A 7 -15.74 -8.68 7.07
CA THR A 7 -16.08 -10.09 6.84
C THR A 7 -14.98 -10.85 6.10
N ALA A 8 -15.14 -12.16 5.97
CA ALA A 8 -14.19 -13.03 5.28
C ALA A 8 -13.93 -12.64 3.80
N SER A 9 -14.84 -11.88 3.19
CA SER A 9 -14.82 -11.48 1.77
C SER A 9 -14.83 -9.97 1.55
N ASP A 10 -14.78 -9.16 2.61
CA ASP A 10 -14.80 -7.70 2.45
C ASP A 10 -13.41 -7.18 2.10
N ILE A 11 -13.40 -6.14 1.27
CA ILE A 11 -12.20 -5.37 0.95
C ILE A 11 -12.41 -3.96 1.48
N GLN A 12 -11.51 -3.47 2.31
CA GLN A 12 -11.48 -2.05 2.68
C GLN A 12 -10.74 -1.23 1.64
N MET A 13 -9.66 -1.78 1.11
CA MET A 13 -8.88 -1.15 0.06
C MET A 13 -8.15 -2.21 -0.76
N ALA A 14 -8.15 -2.10 -2.08
CA ALA A 14 -7.30 -2.91 -2.93
C ALA A 14 -6.87 -2.12 -4.15
N ILE A 15 -5.61 -2.35 -4.54
CA ILE A 15 -5.08 -1.91 -5.82
C ILE A 15 -4.56 -3.10 -6.60
N GLY A 16 -4.93 -3.16 -7.87
CA GLY A 16 -4.54 -4.22 -8.78
C GLY A 16 -4.53 -3.74 -10.22
N ILE A 17 -4.45 -4.71 -11.13
CA ILE A 17 -4.45 -4.50 -12.58
C ILE A 17 -5.57 -5.34 -13.18
N SER A 18 -6.22 -4.83 -14.22
CA SER A 18 -7.22 -5.59 -14.96
C SER A 18 -6.57 -6.45 -16.06
N CYS A 19 -7.39 -7.24 -16.75
CA CYS A 19 -7.01 -7.88 -18.00
C CYS A 19 -6.44 -6.88 -18.99
N SER A 20 -5.57 -7.35 -19.88
CA SER A 20 -5.03 -6.52 -20.95
C SER A 20 -6.15 -6.06 -21.88
N GLU A 21 -6.05 -4.80 -22.29
CA GLU A 21 -6.95 -4.17 -23.23
C GLU A 21 -6.14 -3.52 -24.36
N THR A 22 -6.84 -3.20 -25.45
CA THR A 22 -6.34 -2.35 -26.52
C THR A 22 -6.92 -0.95 -26.33
N LEU A 23 -6.06 0.05 -26.12
CA LEU A 23 -6.45 1.45 -25.98
C LEU A 23 -5.90 2.24 -27.17
N GLY A 24 -6.79 2.59 -28.10
CA GLY A 24 -6.41 3.19 -29.38
C GLY A 24 -5.52 2.24 -30.19
N ASN A 25 -4.33 2.70 -30.56
CA ASN A 25 -3.38 1.92 -31.37
C ASN A 25 -2.40 1.07 -30.54
N ARG A 26 -2.60 1.00 -29.22
CA ARG A 26 -1.69 0.32 -28.28
C ARG A 26 -2.40 -0.89 -27.68
N ALA A 27 -1.86 -2.09 -27.93
CA ALA A 27 -2.33 -3.35 -27.35
C ALA A 27 -1.49 -3.76 -26.14
N GLY A 28 -2.01 -4.68 -25.32
CA GLY A 28 -1.27 -5.21 -24.16
C GLY A 28 -1.17 -4.23 -22.99
N LEU A 29 -2.15 -3.33 -22.87
CA LEU A 29 -2.20 -2.34 -21.81
C LEU A 29 -3.09 -2.83 -20.67
N HIS A 30 -2.61 -2.73 -19.44
CA HIS A 30 -3.31 -3.19 -18.24
C HIS A 30 -3.80 -1.99 -17.41
N PRO A 31 -5.08 -1.61 -17.50
CA PRO A 31 -5.66 -0.61 -16.61
C PRO A 31 -5.44 -0.91 -15.13
N LEU A 32 -5.32 0.15 -14.33
CA LEU A 32 -5.26 0.04 -12.88
C LEU A 32 -6.68 -0.13 -12.33
N VAL A 33 -6.81 -0.96 -11.30
CA VAL A 33 -8.08 -1.18 -10.62
C VAL A 33 -7.91 -0.76 -9.17
N LEU A 34 -8.69 0.23 -8.74
CA LEU A 34 -8.78 0.66 -7.35
C LEU A 34 -10.15 0.25 -6.80
N ARG A 35 -10.13 -0.48 -5.69
CA ARG A 35 -11.32 -0.89 -4.95
C ARG A 35 -11.19 -0.36 -3.54
N PHE A 36 -12.28 0.14 -2.98
CA PHE A 36 -12.32 0.53 -1.58
C PHE A 36 -13.75 0.49 -1.06
N THR A 37 -13.90 0.33 0.24
CA THR A 37 -15.20 0.40 0.90
C THR A 37 -15.22 1.63 1.78
N HIS A 38 -16.17 2.52 1.55
CA HIS A 38 -16.44 3.67 2.41
C HIS A 38 -17.95 3.81 2.59
N ASN A 39 -18.38 4.33 3.74
CA ASN A 39 -19.81 4.45 4.08
C ASN A 39 -20.62 3.15 3.85
N ALA A 40 -20.06 2.00 4.28
CA ALA A 40 -20.63 0.66 4.11
C ALA A 40 -20.96 0.25 2.66
N SER A 41 -20.42 0.96 1.67
CA SER A 41 -20.65 0.71 0.25
C SER A 41 -19.32 0.38 -0.44
N PRO A 42 -19.27 -0.69 -1.27
CA PRO A 42 -18.09 -1.01 -2.05
C PRO A 42 -18.02 -0.17 -3.32
N HIS A 43 -16.84 0.39 -3.60
CA HIS A 43 -16.55 1.17 -4.80
C HIS A 43 -15.43 0.49 -5.60
N GLN A 44 -15.54 0.55 -6.92
CA GLN A 44 -14.55 0.02 -7.84
C GLN A 44 -14.37 0.97 -9.03
N TYR A 45 -13.12 1.34 -9.29
CA TYR A 45 -12.74 2.18 -10.41
C TYR A 45 -11.70 1.49 -11.27
N VAL A 46 -11.93 1.53 -12.59
CA VAL A 46 -10.99 1.08 -13.62
C VAL A 46 -10.36 2.32 -14.25
N ILE A 47 -9.09 2.54 -13.96
CA ILE A 47 -8.36 3.75 -14.29
C ILE A 47 -7.57 3.50 -15.57
N LYS A 48 -8.10 4.02 -16.68
CA LYS A 48 -7.56 3.83 -18.04
C LYS A 48 -6.66 4.95 -18.53
N THR A 49 -6.55 6.04 -17.77
CA THR A 49 -5.77 7.24 -18.14
C THR A 49 -4.27 6.97 -18.18
N LYS A 50 -3.75 6.15 -17.27
CA LYS A 50 -2.38 5.63 -17.29
C LYS A 50 -2.35 4.11 -17.08
N PRO A 51 -2.59 3.32 -18.14
CA PRO A 51 -2.50 1.87 -18.05
C PRO A 51 -1.03 1.44 -17.92
N LEU A 52 -0.82 0.25 -17.36
CA LEU A 52 0.49 -0.36 -17.28
C LEU A 52 0.84 -1.07 -18.59
N GLU A 53 2.12 -1.01 -18.96
CA GLU A 53 2.67 -1.76 -20.09
C GLU A 53 3.34 -3.04 -19.58
N CYS A 54 3.21 -4.13 -20.32
CA CYS A 54 3.94 -5.35 -20.01
C CYS A 54 5.45 -5.09 -20.01
N PHE A 55 6.15 -5.73 -19.07
CA PHE A 55 7.61 -5.67 -18.90
C PHE A 55 8.19 -4.30 -18.54
N LYS A 56 7.33 -3.31 -18.25
CA LYS A 56 7.74 -1.97 -17.84
C LYS A 56 7.53 -1.75 -16.36
N TRP A 57 8.59 -1.35 -15.66
CA TRP A 57 8.44 -0.96 -14.26
C TRP A 57 7.66 0.34 -14.11
N THR A 58 6.68 0.30 -13.21
CA THR A 58 5.80 1.41 -12.92
C THR A 58 5.64 1.57 -11.42
N HIS A 59 5.85 2.79 -10.94
CA HIS A 59 5.61 3.15 -9.55
C HIS A 59 4.15 3.58 -9.38
N ILE A 60 3.49 3.01 -8.38
CA ILE A 60 2.09 3.23 -8.08
C ILE A 60 2.01 3.66 -6.63
N CYS A 61 1.46 4.83 -6.36
CA CYS A 61 1.25 5.32 -5.00
C CYS A 61 -0.21 5.72 -4.83
N VAL A 62 -0.85 5.11 -3.84
CA VAL A 62 -2.21 5.45 -3.43
C VAL A 62 -2.14 6.21 -2.13
N CYS A 63 -2.79 7.35 -2.08
CA CYS A 63 -2.76 8.27 -0.98
C CYS A 63 -4.18 8.56 -0.50
N VAL A 64 -4.37 8.55 0.81
CA VAL A 64 -5.59 9.04 1.45
C VAL A 64 -5.18 10.24 2.28
N ASP A 65 -5.70 11.41 1.93
CA ASP A 65 -5.55 12.64 2.72
C ASP A 65 -6.94 13.16 3.07
N HIS A 66 -7.29 13.12 4.36
CA HIS A 66 -8.63 13.45 4.85
C HIS A 66 -9.72 12.71 4.05
N PHE A 67 -10.45 13.45 3.22
CA PHE A 67 -11.55 13.00 2.39
C PHE A 67 -11.18 12.93 0.92
N VAL A 68 -9.90 12.82 0.59
CA VAL A 68 -9.43 12.69 -0.80
C VAL A 68 -8.61 11.41 -0.93
N LEU A 69 -9.10 10.50 -1.76
CA LEU A 69 -8.36 9.33 -2.20
C LEU A 69 -7.74 9.65 -3.56
N SER A 70 -6.42 9.53 -3.67
CA SER A 70 -5.68 9.84 -4.88
C SER A 70 -4.76 8.71 -5.30
N LEU A 71 -4.57 8.59 -6.61
CA LEU A 71 -3.67 7.63 -7.23
C LEU A 71 -2.68 8.40 -8.08
N THR A 72 -1.40 8.22 -7.76
CA THR A 72 -0.29 8.71 -8.58
C THR A 72 0.43 7.55 -9.25
N VAL A 73 0.79 7.74 -10.52
CA VAL A 73 1.54 6.78 -11.33
C VAL A 73 2.80 7.46 -11.83
N ASN A 74 3.96 6.92 -11.44
CA ASN A 74 5.28 7.51 -11.72
C ASN A 74 5.39 9.00 -11.31
N GLY A 75 4.78 9.36 -10.17
CA GLY A 75 4.82 10.73 -9.65
C GLY A 75 3.88 11.71 -10.34
N GLU A 76 2.99 11.22 -11.22
CA GLU A 76 1.94 12.05 -11.82
C GLU A 76 0.57 11.66 -11.23
N LEU A 77 -0.26 12.66 -10.91
CA LEU A 77 -1.63 12.43 -10.45
C LEU A 77 -2.49 11.90 -11.60
N THR A 78 -2.94 10.66 -11.47
CA THR A 78 -3.67 9.93 -12.52
C THR A 78 -5.18 9.91 -12.26
N TRP A 79 -5.57 9.87 -10.99
CA TRP A 79 -6.95 9.81 -10.55
C TRP A 79 -7.05 10.35 -9.11
N ALA A 80 -8.15 11.02 -8.79
CA ALA A 80 -8.49 11.44 -7.45
C ALA A 80 -10.01 11.53 -7.29
N GLU A 81 -10.49 11.25 -6.10
CA GLU A 81 -11.90 11.36 -5.75
C GLU A 81 -12.07 11.83 -4.32
N GLU A 82 -13.08 12.67 -4.11
CA GLU A 82 -13.51 13.05 -2.78
C GLU A 82 -14.40 11.95 -2.19
N ILE A 83 -14.01 11.43 -1.04
CA ILE A 83 -14.74 10.41 -0.29
C ILE A 83 -15.49 11.08 0.87
N ILE A 84 -16.78 10.79 1.00
CA ILE A 84 -17.65 11.42 2.00
C ILE A 84 -17.44 10.92 3.45
N ALA A 85 -16.55 9.94 3.64
CA ALA A 85 -16.25 9.33 4.92
C ALA A 85 -14.85 8.72 4.90
N GLU A 86 -14.23 8.59 6.07
CA GLU A 86 -12.94 7.91 6.23
C GLU A 86 -13.06 6.45 5.78
N ILE A 87 -11.98 5.91 5.19
CA ILE A 87 -11.85 4.48 4.92
C ILE A 87 -11.38 3.83 6.23
N PRO A 88 -12.24 3.06 6.93
CA PRO A 88 -11.81 2.43 8.17
C PRO A 88 -10.77 1.38 7.81
N LEU A 89 -9.53 1.53 8.27
CA LEU A 89 -8.51 0.48 8.21
C LEU A 89 -8.65 -0.36 9.49
N MET A 90 -9.34 -1.49 9.37
CA MET A 90 -9.58 -2.38 10.50
C MET A 90 -8.58 -3.52 10.49
N CYS A 91 -7.89 -3.72 11.60
CA CYS A 91 -7.06 -4.88 11.82
C CYS A 91 -7.77 -5.89 12.73
N SER A 92 -7.80 -7.15 12.32
CA SER A 92 -8.33 -8.25 13.14
C SER A 92 -7.17 -9.08 13.68
N TYR A 93 -7.29 -9.50 14.93
CA TYR A 93 -6.26 -10.32 15.54
C TYR A 93 -6.24 -11.74 14.94
N GLY A 94 -5.05 -12.25 14.65
CA GLY A 94 -4.85 -13.60 14.13
C GLY A 94 -5.12 -13.78 12.64
N THR A 95 -5.48 -12.71 11.91
CA THR A 95 -5.66 -12.74 10.46
C THR A 95 -4.65 -11.84 9.76
N SER A 96 -4.12 -12.30 8.63
CA SER A 96 -3.34 -11.45 7.72
C SER A 96 -4.30 -10.52 6.99
N ASP A 97 -4.32 -9.26 7.38
CA ASP A 97 -5.26 -8.27 6.83
C ASP A 97 -4.71 -7.58 5.58
N LEU A 98 -3.38 -7.59 5.40
CA LEU A 98 -2.71 -7.11 4.21
C LEU A 98 -2.18 -8.28 3.38
N CYS A 99 -2.56 -8.33 2.11
CA CYS A 99 -2.11 -9.34 1.17
C CYS A 99 -1.51 -8.71 -0.09
N VAL A 100 -0.41 -9.28 -0.56
CA VAL A 100 0.15 -9.03 -1.89
C VAL A 100 -0.14 -10.26 -2.75
N GLY A 101 -0.67 -10.05 -3.95
CA GLY A 101 -1.11 -11.13 -4.84
C GLY A 101 -2.61 -11.40 -4.73
N CYS A 102 -3.00 -12.67 -4.95
CA CYS A 102 -4.38 -13.13 -4.92
C CYS A 102 -4.62 -13.94 -3.63
N PRO A 103 -5.18 -13.35 -2.56
CA PRO A 103 -5.49 -14.11 -1.35
C PRO A 103 -6.59 -15.13 -1.65
N GLY A 104 -6.50 -16.32 -1.05
CA GLY A 104 -7.44 -17.44 -1.27
C GLY A 104 -8.87 -17.23 -0.74
N TRP A 105 -9.28 -16.00 -0.48
CA TRP A 105 -10.69 -15.66 -0.22
C TRP A 105 -11.23 -14.67 -1.26
N GLU A 106 -10.39 -14.22 -2.20
CA GLU A 106 -10.72 -13.40 -3.37
C GLU A 106 -10.86 -14.23 -4.67
N PHE A 107 -11.01 -15.56 -4.57
CA PHE A 107 -10.93 -16.51 -5.70
C PHE A 107 -11.77 -16.13 -6.93
N ASP A 108 -12.94 -15.51 -6.76
CA ASP A 108 -13.82 -15.11 -7.87
C ASP A 108 -13.50 -13.74 -8.48
N ARG A 109 -12.62 -12.96 -7.85
CA ARG A 109 -12.39 -11.54 -8.17
C ARG A 109 -10.97 -11.22 -8.61
N ALA A 110 -10.00 -12.06 -8.24
CA ALA A 110 -8.61 -11.90 -8.62
C ALA A 110 -8.07 -13.17 -9.29
N ASN A 111 -7.64 -13.06 -10.54
CA ASN A 111 -6.94 -14.14 -11.23
C ASN A 111 -5.49 -14.25 -10.75
N ASN A 112 -4.84 -15.39 -11.06
CA ASN A 112 -3.47 -15.72 -10.69
C ASN A 112 -2.50 -14.51 -10.80
N PRO A 113 -1.54 -14.35 -9.87
CA PRO A 113 -0.61 -13.24 -9.92
C PRO A 113 0.31 -13.34 -11.14
N HIS A 114 0.15 -12.43 -12.10
CA HIS A 114 0.97 -12.32 -13.31
C HIS A 114 1.91 -11.10 -13.30
N ALA A 115 2.05 -10.42 -12.16
CA ALA A 115 2.83 -9.20 -12.04
C ALA A 115 3.95 -9.36 -11.00
N TRP A 116 5.09 -8.77 -11.29
CA TRP A 116 6.15 -8.56 -10.30
C TRP A 116 5.83 -7.33 -9.47
N VAL A 117 6.04 -7.44 -8.17
CA VAL A 117 5.86 -6.35 -7.21
C VAL A 117 7.19 -6.12 -6.53
N TYR A 118 7.58 -4.86 -6.43
CA TYR A 118 8.84 -4.46 -5.82
C TYR A 118 8.61 -3.24 -4.93
N CYS A 119 9.32 -3.20 -3.80
CA CYS A 119 9.33 -2.08 -2.87
C CYS A 119 7.92 -1.63 -2.39
N VAL A 120 7.20 -2.53 -1.71
CA VAL A 120 5.90 -2.19 -1.11
C VAL A 120 6.14 -1.45 0.20
N ASN A 121 5.74 -0.18 0.25
CA ASN A 121 5.83 0.67 1.42
C ASN A 121 4.43 1.18 1.83
N ILE A 122 4.20 1.31 3.14
CA ILE A 122 2.98 1.87 3.72
C ILE A 122 3.37 2.96 4.71
N TYR A 123 2.81 4.16 4.53
CA TYR A 123 3.04 5.32 5.39
C TYR A 123 1.77 5.64 6.17
N GLY A 124 1.87 5.83 7.48
CA GLY A 124 0.71 6.05 8.36
C GLY A 124 0.54 7.50 8.86
N PHE A 125 1.51 8.38 8.61
CA PHE A 125 1.57 9.71 9.23
C PHE A 125 1.42 10.87 8.24
N LYS A 126 1.52 10.60 6.93
CA LYS A 126 1.49 11.62 5.89
C LYS A 126 1.08 11.02 4.55
N SER A 127 0.17 11.70 3.87
CA SER A 127 -0.12 11.49 2.45
C SER A 127 1.03 12.06 1.61
N LEU A 128 1.52 11.30 0.65
CA LEU A 128 2.64 11.73 -0.20
C LEU A 128 2.12 12.58 -1.36
N GLU A 129 2.71 13.76 -1.53
CA GLU A 129 2.51 14.54 -2.75
C GLU A 129 3.19 13.84 -3.95
N PRO A 130 2.77 14.12 -5.20
CA PRO A 130 3.33 13.43 -6.37
C PRO A 130 4.86 13.56 -6.50
N ASN A 131 5.43 14.72 -6.16
CA ASN A 131 6.88 14.94 -6.16
C ASN A 131 7.59 14.12 -5.07
N GLU A 132 6.97 13.98 -3.89
CA GLU A 132 7.51 13.18 -2.79
C GLU A 132 7.42 11.69 -3.11
N ALA A 133 6.33 11.24 -3.74
CA ALA A 133 6.19 9.89 -4.25
C ALA A 133 7.28 9.55 -5.28
N LEU A 134 7.61 10.49 -6.19
CA LEU A 134 8.70 10.33 -7.15
C LEU A 134 10.08 10.29 -6.48
N PHE A 135 10.31 11.16 -5.49
CA PHE A 135 11.56 11.15 -4.73
C PHE A 135 11.76 9.83 -3.97
N ASN A 136 10.71 9.37 -3.28
CA ASN A 136 10.73 8.11 -2.55
C ASN A 136 10.94 6.92 -3.49
N LYS A 137 10.26 6.88 -4.63
CA LYS A 137 10.50 5.87 -5.68
C LYS A 137 11.99 5.70 -5.95
N ARG A 138 12.67 6.79 -6.33
CA ARG A 138 14.10 6.74 -6.70
C ARG A 138 14.97 6.29 -5.53
N ARG A 139 14.74 6.83 -4.34
CA ARG A 139 15.54 6.52 -3.14
C ARG A 139 15.40 5.06 -2.74
N GLU A 140 14.17 4.56 -2.69
CA GLU A 140 13.87 3.21 -2.23
C GLU A 140 14.31 2.16 -3.28
N GLU A 141 14.09 2.43 -4.58
CA GLU A 141 14.64 1.60 -5.66
C GLU A 141 16.16 1.49 -5.55
N LEU A 142 16.87 2.62 -5.38
CA LEU A 142 18.33 2.62 -5.24
C LEU A 142 18.79 1.79 -4.05
N MET A 143 18.15 1.93 -2.89
CA MET A 143 18.51 1.18 -1.68
C MET A 143 18.33 -0.33 -1.87
N ALA A 144 17.21 -0.74 -2.47
CA ALA A 144 16.94 -2.15 -2.65
C ALA A 144 17.84 -2.77 -3.74
N TRP A 145 18.17 -2.06 -4.83
CA TRP A 145 19.16 -2.52 -5.82
C TRP A 145 20.58 -2.59 -5.27
N ARG A 146 21.03 -1.60 -4.48
CA ARG A 146 22.35 -1.68 -3.81
C ARG A 146 22.49 -2.92 -2.93
N SER A 147 21.37 -3.42 -2.41
CA SER A 147 21.35 -4.60 -1.56
C SER A 147 21.46 -5.93 -2.32
N THR A 148 21.32 -5.94 -3.66
CA THR A 148 21.45 -7.16 -4.49
C THR A 148 22.87 -7.39 -5.02
N HIS A 149 23.75 -6.39 -4.94
CA HIS A 149 25.11 -6.44 -5.49
C HIS A 149 25.17 -6.68 -7.01
N GLU A 150 24.08 -6.41 -7.74
CA GLU A 150 24.09 -6.43 -9.21
C GLU A 150 24.57 -5.08 -9.77
N GLU A 151 25.28 -5.10 -10.91
CA GLU A 151 25.62 -3.89 -11.65
C GLU A 151 24.40 -3.40 -12.45
N PHE A 152 24.09 -2.11 -12.35
CA PHE A 152 23.01 -1.46 -13.08
C PHE A 152 23.29 0.05 -13.23
N ASP A 153 22.61 0.69 -14.19
CA ASP A 153 22.70 2.13 -14.38
C ASP A 153 21.84 2.89 -13.36
N GLU A 154 22.48 3.49 -12.35
CA GLU A 154 21.81 4.30 -11.32
C GLU A 154 21.10 5.54 -11.91
N THR A 155 21.47 6.00 -13.11
CA THR A 155 20.88 7.20 -13.74
C THR A 155 19.50 6.94 -14.33
N GLU A 156 19.17 5.67 -14.58
CA GLU A 156 17.85 5.25 -15.03
C GLU A 156 16.88 5.16 -13.84
N LEU A 157 17.32 4.82 -12.63
CA LEU A 157 16.42 4.68 -11.46
C LEU A 157 15.47 5.88 -11.24
N GLY A 158 14.23 5.57 -10.89
CA GLY A 158 13.17 6.55 -10.74
C GLY A 158 12.49 6.97 -12.05
N ARG A 159 13.07 6.75 -13.23
CA ARG A 159 12.39 7.06 -14.51
C ARG A 159 11.24 6.08 -14.77
N SER A 160 10.26 6.55 -15.52
CA SER A 160 9.07 5.77 -15.87
C SER A 160 9.37 4.82 -17.02
N GLY A 161 8.91 3.56 -16.93
CA GLY A 161 8.91 2.64 -18.07
C GLY A 161 10.29 2.12 -18.46
N ILE A 162 11.13 1.82 -17.47
CA ILE A 162 12.46 1.26 -17.70
C ILE A 162 12.37 -0.26 -17.70
N ASP A 163 12.88 -0.84 -18.77
CA ASP A 163 12.86 -2.29 -19.00
C ASP A 163 14.24 -2.91 -18.73
N GLN A 164 15.28 -2.08 -18.56
CA GLN A 164 16.67 -2.48 -18.34
C GLN A 164 17.05 -2.61 -16.85
N LEU A 165 16.06 -2.61 -15.94
CA LEU A 165 16.36 -2.92 -14.55
C LEU A 165 16.71 -4.40 -14.42
N PRO A 166 17.65 -4.77 -13.52
CA PRO A 166 18.07 -6.16 -13.38
C PRO A 166 16.90 -7.10 -13.07
N ASN A 167 17.05 -8.39 -13.39
CA ASN A 167 15.94 -9.32 -13.32
C ASN A 167 15.51 -9.53 -11.85
N PRO A 168 14.26 -9.19 -11.47
CA PRO A 168 13.78 -9.33 -10.10
C PRO A 168 13.77 -10.79 -9.61
N LEU A 169 13.85 -11.79 -10.49
CA LEU A 169 13.93 -13.22 -10.11
C LEU A 169 15.19 -13.56 -9.31
N LYS A 170 16.22 -12.71 -9.33
CA LYS A 170 17.43 -12.86 -8.50
C LYS A 170 17.38 -12.09 -7.19
N MET A 171 16.31 -11.32 -6.93
CA MET A 171 16.11 -10.67 -5.64
C MET A 171 16.03 -11.73 -4.54
N PRO A 172 16.60 -11.48 -3.35
CA PRO A 172 16.49 -12.42 -2.24
C PRO A 172 15.01 -12.71 -1.93
N VAL A 173 14.63 -13.97 -2.11
CA VAL A 173 13.25 -14.48 -1.92
C VAL A 173 12.86 -14.51 -0.43
N THR A 174 13.82 -14.25 0.45
CA THR A 174 13.64 -14.24 1.90
C THR A 174 13.09 -12.88 2.35
N THR A 175 11.89 -12.91 2.94
CA THR A 175 11.30 -11.77 3.65
C THR A 175 12.30 -11.21 4.65
N ARG A 176 12.85 -10.03 4.38
CA ARG A 176 13.86 -9.39 5.25
C ARG A 176 13.28 -8.77 6.51
N ALA A 177 12.00 -8.38 6.48
CA ALA A 177 11.28 -7.88 7.65
C ALA A 177 9.77 -8.01 7.45
N THR A 178 9.05 -8.44 8.48
CA THR A 178 7.59 -8.34 8.57
C THR A 178 7.27 -7.11 9.39
N PHE A 179 6.73 -6.07 8.76
CA PHE A 179 6.37 -4.84 9.46
C PHE A 179 4.97 -4.98 10.06
N ASP A 180 4.89 -5.04 11.38
CA ASP A 180 3.63 -4.92 12.10
C ASP A 180 3.50 -3.49 12.62
N THR A 181 2.66 -2.69 11.97
CA THR A 181 2.36 -1.30 12.39
C THR A 181 1.94 -1.25 13.86
N ARG A 182 1.33 -2.31 14.39
CA ARG A 182 0.91 -2.40 15.80
C ARG A 182 2.10 -2.42 16.74
N GLN A 183 3.23 -3.03 16.37
CA GLN A 183 4.43 -3.05 17.20
C GLN A 183 5.04 -1.65 17.32
N VAL A 184 5.06 -0.88 16.24
CA VAL A 184 5.57 0.50 16.24
C VAL A 184 4.66 1.42 17.04
N VAL A 185 3.35 1.30 16.86
CA VAL A 185 2.36 2.11 17.59
C VAL A 185 2.27 1.72 19.07
N ALA A 186 2.42 0.44 19.39
CA ALA A 186 2.49 -0.06 20.77
C ALA A 186 3.84 0.24 21.46
N ALA A 187 4.88 0.62 20.71
CA ALA A 187 6.14 1.04 21.32
C ALA A 187 5.89 2.25 22.21
N ARG A 188 6.68 2.37 23.29
CA ARG A 188 6.51 3.41 24.31
C ARG A 188 6.42 4.83 23.72
N GLN A 189 7.24 5.11 22.71
CA GLN A 189 7.24 6.39 21.98
C GLN A 189 5.95 6.60 21.15
N GLY A 190 5.36 5.54 20.61
CA GLY A 190 4.10 5.61 19.86
C GLY A 190 2.91 5.94 20.76
N VAL A 191 2.82 5.34 21.94
CA VAL A 191 1.74 5.62 22.92
C VAL A 191 1.82 7.04 23.47
N GLU A 192 3.03 7.53 23.77
CA GLU A 192 3.25 8.90 24.24
C GLU A 192 2.75 9.94 23.21
N VAL A 193 3.08 9.77 21.93
CA VAL A 193 2.59 10.63 20.84
C VAL A 193 1.06 10.60 20.73
N LEU A 194 0.43 9.42 20.86
CA LEU A 194 -1.03 9.33 20.82
C LEU A 194 -1.69 10.08 21.99
N CYS A 195 -1.11 10.02 23.19
CA CYS A 195 -1.57 10.80 24.35
C CYS A 195 -1.40 12.31 24.16
N GLU A 196 -0.32 12.74 23.51
CA GLU A 196 -0.11 14.14 23.13
C GLU A 196 -1.16 14.60 22.10
N LEU A 197 -1.44 13.78 21.08
CA LEU A 197 -2.48 14.07 20.09
C LEU A 197 -3.88 14.14 20.72
N LEU A 198 -4.17 13.31 21.73
CA LEU A 198 -5.43 13.38 22.49
C LEU A 198 -5.59 14.70 23.26
N SER A 199 -4.50 15.21 23.83
CA SER A 199 -4.53 16.38 24.71
C SER A 199 -4.44 17.70 23.94
N GLY A 200 -3.66 17.75 22.86
CA GLY A 200 -3.37 18.99 22.12
C GLY A 200 -3.66 18.97 20.62
N GLY A 201 -4.04 17.82 20.05
CA GLY A 201 -4.24 17.68 18.61
C GLY A 201 -5.51 18.39 18.10
N SER A 202 -5.62 18.50 16.77
CA SER A 202 -6.88 18.86 16.09
C SER A 202 -7.96 17.81 16.36
N GLU A 203 -9.23 18.12 16.08
CA GLU A 203 -10.32 17.18 16.32
C GLU A 203 -10.15 15.86 15.53
N ALA A 204 -9.67 15.95 14.29
CA ALA A 204 -9.34 14.80 13.46
C ALA A 204 -8.19 13.97 14.06
N GLN A 205 -7.14 14.65 14.54
CA GLN A 205 -6.01 13.99 15.20
C GLN A 205 -6.42 13.31 16.51
N ARG A 206 -7.29 13.94 17.30
CA ARG A 206 -7.83 13.33 18.53
C ARG A 206 -8.66 12.09 18.21
N ARG A 207 -9.53 12.16 17.20
CA ARG A 207 -10.32 11.00 16.76
C ARG A 207 -9.42 9.85 16.31
N ALA A 208 -8.44 10.12 15.46
CA ALA A 208 -7.46 9.13 15.02
C ALA A 208 -6.68 8.53 16.21
N ALA A 209 -6.28 9.36 17.18
CA ALA A 209 -5.58 8.90 18.38
C ALA A 209 -6.46 8.01 19.28
N VAL A 210 -7.74 8.34 19.45
CA VAL A 210 -8.72 7.48 20.16
C VAL A 210 -8.85 6.13 19.47
N PHE A 211 -8.99 6.10 18.14
CA PHE A 211 -9.11 4.84 17.40
C PHE A 211 -7.84 3.99 17.52
N ALA A 212 -6.66 4.60 17.39
CA ALA A 212 -5.39 3.89 17.54
C ALA A 212 -5.23 3.30 18.96
N LEU A 213 -5.53 4.07 20.02
CA LEU A 213 -5.46 3.59 21.40
C LEU A 213 -6.50 2.53 21.71
N ARG A 214 -7.71 2.64 21.15
CA ARG A 214 -8.74 1.61 21.28
C ARG A 214 -8.30 0.30 20.65
N ASN A 215 -7.69 0.36 19.47
CA ASN A 215 -7.14 -0.81 18.80
C ASN A 215 -5.98 -1.43 19.59
N LEU A 216 -5.13 -0.61 20.22
CA LEU A 216 -4.07 -1.10 21.12
C LEU A 216 -4.62 -1.73 22.40
N ALA A 217 -5.73 -1.22 22.94
CA ALA A 217 -6.34 -1.73 24.17
C ALA A 217 -7.16 -3.01 23.95
N ASP A 218 -7.41 -3.40 22.70
CA ASP A 218 -8.12 -4.64 22.38
C ASP A 218 -7.28 -5.86 22.84
N PRO A 219 -7.80 -6.72 23.75
CA PRO A 219 -7.11 -7.92 24.21
C PRO A 219 -6.70 -8.86 23.08
N ALA A 220 -7.47 -8.86 21.99
CA ALA A 220 -7.13 -9.62 20.80
C ALA A 220 -5.82 -9.07 20.20
N VAL A 221 -5.71 -7.76 19.99
CA VAL A 221 -4.52 -7.10 19.46
C VAL A 221 -3.28 -7.28 20.36
N THR A 222 -3.42 -7.12 21.68
CA THR A 222 -2.30 -7.24 22.63
C THR A 222 -1.72 -8.65 22.74
N SER A 223 -2.54 -9.68 22.52
CA SER A 223 -2.09 -11.08 22.55
C SER A 223 -1.14 -11.42 21.39
N GLY A 224 -1.23 -10.71 20.26
CA GLY A 224 -0.31 -10.84 19.12
C GLY A 224 1.05 -10.20 19.28
N LEU A 225 1.10 -9.10 20.02
CA LEU A 225 2.34 -8.38 20.29
C LEU A 225 3.30 -9.19 21.18
N ARG A 226 2.77 -10.09 22.02
CA ARG A 226 3.58 -10.97 22.90
C ARG A 226 4.20 -12.18 22.19
N GLY A 227 3.81 -12.46 20.95
CA GLY A 227 4.20 -13.67 20.21
C GLY A 227 5.36 -13.50 19.21
N SER A 228 5.83 -12.29 18.94
CA SER A 228 7.00 -12.07 18.08
C SER A 228 8.29 -12.09 18.92
N PRO A 229 9.22 -13.03 18.70
CA PRO A 229 10.55 -12.89 19.27
C PRO A 229 11.19 -11.62 18.71
N ALA A 230 11.84 -10.84 19.58
CA ALA A 230 12.66 -9.72 19.16
C ALA A 230 13.72 -10.25 18.17
N ALA A 231 13.67 -9.74 16.94
CA ALA A 231 14.78 -9.91 16.00
C ALA A 231 15.95 -9.09 16.54
N ASN A 232 16.98 -9.77 17.03
CA ASN A 232 18.32 -9.21 17.22
C ASN A 232 18.98 -8.95 15.87
#